data_AF-A0A8T3LFS1-F1
#
_entry.id   AF-A0A8T3LFS1-F1
#
_cell.length_a   1.000
_cell.length_b   1.000
_cell.length_c   1.000
_cell.angle_alpha   90.00
_cell.angle_beta   90.00
_cell.angle_gamma   90.00
#
_symmetry.space_group_name_H-M   'P 1'
#
loop_
_entity.id
_entity.type
_entity.pdbx_description
1 polymer ?
#
loop_
_entity_poly.entity_id
_entity_poly.type
_entity_poly.pdbx_seq_one_letter_code
_entity_poly.pdbx_strand_id
1 'polypeptide(L)' 'MTQNYELIVKGIRNFENKVTVILTLQDKERFAGEIFDLNINLERLEGAGLDYYEVTAVKHAKQFLRDLAEKI' A
#
# COMPACT_ATOMS: atom_id res chain seq x y z
N MET A 1 8.08 2.12 -21.22
CA MET A 1 8.77 1.90 -19.93
C MET A 1 8.19 0.63 -19.35
N THR A 2 9.00 -0.43 -19.26
CA THR A 2 8.61 -1.64 -18.53
C THR A 2 8.36 -1.22 -17.08
N GLN A 3 7.18 -1.52 -16.56
CA GLN A 3 6.78 -1.10 -15.22
C GLN A 3 7.45 -2.04 -14.21
N ASN A 4 8.72 -1.77 -13.92
CA ASN A 4 9.58 -2.65 -13.14
C ASN A 4 9.29 -2.59 -11.63
N TYR A 5 8.50 -1.61 -11.20
CA TYR A 5 8.10 -1.41 -9.81
C TYR A 5 6.64 -1.76 -9.58
N GLU A 6 6.37 -2.50 -8.51
CA GLU A 6 5.03 -2.89 -8.10
C GLU A 6 4.80 -2.59 -6.61
N LEU A 7 3.59 -2.13 -6.27
CA LEU A 7 3.13 -2.05 -4.90
C LEU A 7 2.37 -3.33 -4.54
N ILE A 8 2.86 -4.06 -3.55
CA ILE A 8 2.31 -5.34 -3.12
C ILE A 8 1.80 -5.24 -1.69
N VAL A 9 0.65 -5.84 -1.39
CA VAL A 9 0.15 -5.99 -0.02
C VAL A 9 0.93 -7.13 0.66
N LYS A 10 1.68 -6.81 1.72
CA LYS A 10 2.40 -7.79 2.55
C LYS A 10 1.55 -8.32 3.70
N GLY A 11 0.55 -7.56 4.12
CA GLY A 11 -0.37 -8.00 5.16
C GLY A 11 -1.30 -6.91 5.65
N ILE A 12 -2.26 -7.35 6.46
CA ILE A 12 -3.26 -6.48 7.07
C ILE A 12 -3.26 -6.74 8.58
N ARG A 13 -3.28 -5.66 9.36
CA ARG A 13 -3.50 -5.69 10.80
C ARG A 13 -4.85 -5.07 11.10
N ASN A 14 -5.76 -5.89 11.60
CA ASN A 14 -7.11 -5.48 11.96
C ASN A 14 -7.16 -5.15 13.45
N PHE A 15 -7.37 -3.88 13.78
CA PHE A 15 -7.56 -3.39 15.14
C PHE A 15 -9.03 -3.00 15.37
N GLU A 16 -9.40 -2.79 16.62
CA GLU A 16 -10.79 -2.45 17.00
C GLU A 16 -11.30 -1.19 16.29
N ASN A 17 -10.47 -0.15 16.20
CA ASN A 17 -10.85 1.16 15.66
C ASN A 17 -10.27 1.46 14.27
N LYS A 18 -9.36 0.63 13.76
CA LYS A 18 -8.66 0.89 12.50
C LYS A 18 -8.19 -0.39 11.82
N VAL A 19 -7.90 -0.28 10.53
CA VAL A 19 -7.21 -1.32 9.78
C VAL A 19 -5.91 -0.73 9.25
N THR A 20 -4.79 -1.40 9.50
CA THR A 20 -3.49 -1.05 8.93
C THR A 20 -3.16 -2.02 7.81
N VAL A 21 -2.98 -1.50 6.59
CA VAL A 21 -2.50 -2.29 5.45
C VAL A 21 -1.01 -2.00 5.27
N ILE A 22 -0.22 -3.06 5.19
CA ILE A 22 1.22 -3.01 4.96
C ILE A 22 1.46 -3.24 3.47
N LEU A 23 1.94 -2.21 2.79
CA LEU A 23 2.35 -2.27 1.39
C LEU A 23 3.86 -2.27 1.30
N THR A 24 4.42 -2.90 0.27
CA THR A 24 5.84 -2.76 -0.08
C THR A 24 5.97 -2.30 -1.52
N LEU A 25 6.90 -1.40 -1.79
CA LEU A 25 7.33 -1.12 -3.15
C LEU A 25 8.46 -2.10 -3.49
N GLN A 26 8.25 -2.90 -4.54
CA GLN A 26 9.21 -3.89 -5.00
C GLN A 26 9.69 -3.60 -6.43
N ASP A 27 11.00 -3.69 -6.65
CA ASP A 27 11.62 -3.88 -7.97
C ASP A 27 11.56 -5.36 -8.35
N LYS A 28 10.78 -5.69 -9.39
CA LYS A 28 10.54 -7.07 -9.82
C LYS A 28 11.75 -7.72 -10.48
N GLU A 29 12.73 -6.94 -10.93
CA GLU A 29 13.91 -7.46 -11.64
C GLU A 29 15.04 -7.85 -10.69
N ARG A 30 14.93 -7.51 -9.40
CA ARG A 30 15.98 -7.76 -8.41
C ARG A 30 15.57 -8.84 -7.41
N PHE A 31 16.50 -9.76 -7.15
CA PHE A 31 16.40 -10.62 -5.97
C PHE A 31 16.40 -9.75 -4.70
N ALA A 32 15.43 -9.98 -3.81
CA ALA A 32 15.17 -9.11 -2.65
C ALA A 32 14.96 -7.62 -3.03
N GLY A 33 14.25 -7.35 -4.13
CA GLY A 33 13.96 -6.01 -4.62
C GLY A 33 13.00 -5.16 -3.78
N GLU A 34 12.75 -5.50 -2.52
CA GLU A 34 11.96 -4.64 -1.62
C GLU A 34 12.71 -3.31 -1.39
N ILE A 35 12.06 -2.19 -1.68
CA ILE A 35 12.67 -0.86 -1.58
C ILE A 35 12.27 -0.20 -0.27
N PHE A 36 10.96 -0.13 0.01
CA PHE A 36 10.42 0.40 1.25
C PHE A 36 9.02 -0.15 1.55
N ASP A 37 8.65 -0.12 2.83
CA ASP A 37 7.31 -0.46 3.29
C ASP A 37 6.49 0.80 3.61
N LEU A 38 5.19 0.77 3.29
CA LEU A 38 4.20 1.77 3.67
C LEU A 38 3.16 1.14 4.59
N ASN A 39 2.98 1.71 5.78
CA ASN A 39 1.91 1.35 6.69
C ASN A 39 0.76 2.35 6.54
N ILE A 40 -0.31 1.96 5.85
CA ILE A 40 -1.48 2.81 5.64
C ILE A 40 -2.52 2.49 6.71
N ASN A 41 -2.78 3.45 7.60
CA ASN A 41 -3.85 3.35 8.60
C ASN A 41 -5.15 3.88 7.99
N LEU A 42 -6.18 3.07 8.01
CA LEU A 42 -7.53 3.40 7.56
C LEU A 42 -8.48 3.29 8.74
N GLU A 43 -9.41 4.24 8.85
CA GLU A 43 -10.50 4.14 9.82
C GLU A 43 -11.38 2.93 9.50
N ARG A 44 -11.89 2.28 10.54
CA ARG A 44 -12.75 1.11 10.37
C ARG A 44 -14.12 1.54 9.85
N LEU A 45 -14.52 0.95 8.74
CA LEU A 45 -15.85 1.07 8.17
C LEU A 45 -16.68 -0.16 8.55
N GLU A 46 -17.85 0.07 9.14
CA GLU A 46 -18.78 -0.99 9.52
C GLU A 46 -19.22 -1.79 8.29
N GLY A 47 -19.17 -3.12 8.37
CA GLY A 47 -19.53 -4.02 7.27
C GLY A 47 -18.51 -4.14 6.13
N ALA A 48 -17.40 -3.39 6.14
CA ALA A 48 -16.36 -3.51 5.12
C ALA A 48 -15.47 -4.75 5.34
N GLY A 49 -15.29 -5.54 4.27
CA GLY A 49 -14.34 -6.67 4.25
C GLY A 49 -12.89 -6.23 4.12
N LEU A 50 -11.94 -7.15 4.31
CA LEU A 50 -10.50 -6.86 4.23
C LEU A 50 -10.07 -6.39 2.83
N ASP A 51 -10.66 -6.94 1.76
CA ASP A 51 -10.38 -6.56 0.37
C ASP A 51 -10.61 -5.07 0.11
N TYR A 52 -11.63 -4.48 0.76
CA TYR A 52 -11.90 -3.04 0.67
C TYR A 52 -10.70 -2.23 1.15
N TYR A 53 -10.11 -2.62 2.28
CA TYR A 53 -8.97 -1.91 2.86
C TYR A 53 -7.72 -2.08 2.01
N GLU A 54 -7.48 -3.25 1.42
CA GLU A 54 -6.36 -3.47 0.50
C GLU A 54 -6.44 -2.52 -0.71
N VAL A 55 -7.58 -2.53 -1.41
CA VAL A 55 -7.80 -1.69 -2.59
C VAL A 55 -7.70 -0.20 -2.23
N THR A 56 -8.27 0.20 -1.10
CA THR A 56 -8.24 1.58 -0.61
C THR A 56 -6.82 2.01 -0.26
N ALA A 57 -6.07 1.18 0.46
CA ALA A 57 -4.68 1.46 0.82
C ALA A 57 -3.78 1.59 -0.42
N VAL A 58 -3.90 0.68 -1.39
CA VAL A 58 -3.14 0.74 -2.64
C VAL A 58 -3.47 2.03 -3.40
N LYS A 59 -4.75 2.41 -3.48
CA LYS A 59 -5.17 3.67 -4.11
C LYS A 59 -4.54 4.88 -3.43
N HIS A 60 -4.60 4.96 -2.10
CA HIS A 60 -4.01 6.06 -1.34
C HIS A 60 -2.48 6.12 -1.48
N ALA A 61 -1.79 4.98 -1.42
CA ALA A 61 -0.35 4.92 -1.63
C ALA A 61 0.06 5.39 -3.04
N LYS A 62 -0.65 4.96 -4.08
CA LYS A 62 -0.40 5.43 -5.46
C LYS A 62 -0.59 6.93 -5.60
N GLN A 63 -1.65 7.48 -5.00
CA GLN A 63 -1.89 8.92 -5.03
C GLN A 63 -0.78 9.67 -4.28
N PHE A 64 -0.44 9.25 -3.06
CA PHE A 64 0.63 9.85 -2.27
C PHE A 64 1.97 9.87 -3.01
N LEU A 65 2.36 8.75 -3.63
CA LEU A 65 3.61 8.69 -4.39
C LEU A 65 3.61 9.59 -5.62
N ARG A 66 2.46 9.73 -6.30
CA ARG A 66 2.31 10.67 -7.41
C ARG A 66 2.45 12.11 -6.92
N ASP A 67 1.72 12.48 -5.88
CA ASP A 67 1.74 13.84 -5.32
C ASP A 67 3.13 14.22 -4.79
N LEU A 68 3.87 13.25 -4.25
CA LEU A 68 5.25 13.44 -3.82
C LEU A 68 6.18 13.66 -5.02
N ALA A 69 6.06 12.84 -6.07
CA ALA A 69 6.86 12.96 -7.28
C ALA A 69 6.67 14.31 -8.00
N GLU A 70 5.50 14.93 -7.89
CA GLU A 70 5.24 16.26 -8.43
C GLU A 70 5.89 17.40 -7.62
N LYS A 71 6.40 17.11 -6.42
CA LYS A 71 6.98 18.10 -5.49
C LYS A 71 8.50 18.01 -5.33
N ILE A 72 9.13 16.98 -5.90
CA ILE A 72 10.59 16.75 -5.86
C ILE A 72 11.20 16.92 -7.25
#